data_AF-A0A7C7MJQ8-F1
#
_entry.id   AF-A0A7C7MJQ8-F1
#
_cell.length_a   1.000
_cell.length_b   1.000
_cell.length_c   1.000
_cell.angle_alpha   90.00
_cell.angle_beta   90.00
_cell.angle_gamma   90.00
#
_symmetry.space_group_name_H-M   'P 1'
#
loop_
_entity.id
_entity.type
_entity.pdbx_description
1 polymer ?
#
loop_
_entity_poly.entity_id
_entity_poly.type
_entity_poly.pdbx_seq_one_letter_code
_entity_poly.pdbx_strand_id
1 'polypeptide(L)'
;MFKLILNLLWNRAKKNQWQLQIGAYLLKKGCGYEIGQIVQEKRLERGKWRVKVITGIFYNFNTNEINHTAENRVITTEAKKRITSQKVLEEKKLEKYFRTK
;
A
#
# COMPACT_ATOMS: atom_id res chain seq x y z
N MET A 1 10.08 -7.68 7.59
CA MET A 1 11.29 -7.96 6.78
C MET A 1 12.09 -9.16 7.28
N PHE A 2 12.55 -9.20 8.53
CA PHE A 2 13.46 -10.27 9.00
C PHE A 2 12.93 -11.69 8.75
N LYS A 3 11.65 -11.96 9.04
CA LYS A 3 11.03 -13.28 8.81
C LYS A 3 10.88 -13.64 7.33
N LEU A 4 10.60 -12.69 6.45
CA LEU A 4 10.39 -12.95 5.02
C LEU A 4 11.73 -13.19 4.33
N ILE A 5 12.76 -12.43 4.72
CA ILE A 5 14.16 -12.63 4.33
C ILE A 5 14.70 -13.95 4.90
N LEU A 6 14.45 -14.28 6.17
CA LEU A 6 14.83 -15.58 6.76
C LEU A 6 14.14 -16.72 6.02
N ASN A 7 12.84 -16.62 5.74
CA ASN A 7 12.07 -17.67 5.09
C ASN A 7 12.53 -17.88 3.63
N LEU A 8 12.94 -16.83 2.93
CA LEU A 8 13.50 -16.92 1.58
C LEU A 8 14.93 -17.46 1.55
N LEU A 9 15.75 -17.12 2.55
CA LEU A 9 17.08 -17.70 2.75
C LEU A 9 16.97 -19.19 3.10
N TRP A 10 16.00 -19.56 3.93
CA TRP A 10 15.73 -20.94 4.35
C TRP A 10 15.21 -21.81 3.19
N ASN A 11 14.37 -21.24 2.30
CA ASN A 11 13.82 -21.96 1.14
C ASN A 11 14.70 -21.95 -0.12
N ARG A 12 15.97 -21.51 -0.05
CA ARG A 12 16.89 -21.40 -1.21
C ARG A 12 16.23 -20.77 -2.45
N ALA A 13 15.51 -19.65 -2.28
CA ALA A 13 14.96 -18.93 -3.41
C ALA A 13 16.10 -18.47 -4.35
N LYS A 14 15.91 -18.55 -5.68
CA LYS A 14 16.91 -18.13 -6.68
C LYS A 14 17.32 -16.67 -6.40
N LYS A 15 18.63 -16.36 -6.48
CA LYS A 15 19.21 -15.03 -6.16
C LYS A 15 18.43 -13.86 -6.79
N ASN A 16 17.95 -14.04 -8.03
CA ASN A 16 17.19 -13.04 -8.78
C ASN A 16 15.84 -12.70 -8.10
N GLN A 17 15.16 -13.68 -7.50
CA GLN A 17 13.88 -13.45 -6.79
C GLN A 17 14.10 -12.64 -5.50
N TRP A 18 15.21 -12.86 -4.81
CA TRP A 18 15.55 -12.10 -3.60
C TRP A 18 15.79 -10.62 -3.93
N GLN A 19 16.57 -10.34 -4.97
CA GLN A 19 16.82 -8.97 -5.43
C GLN A 19 15.54 -8.27 -5.89
N LEU A 20 14.66 -8.98 -6.61
CA LEU A 20 13.36 -8.47 -7.04
C LEU A 20 12.44 -8.13 -5.86
N GLN A 21 12.38 -8.98 -4.84
CA GLN A 21 11.54 -8.71 -3.67
C GLN A 21 12.07 -7.56 -2.81
N ILE A 22 13.39 -7.45 -2.64
CA ILE A 22 14.01 -6.31 -1.95
C ILE A 22 13.80 -5.03 -2.74
N GLY A 23 14.01 -5.06 -4.06
CA GLY A 23 13.76 -3.92 -4.95
C GLY A 23 12.30 -3.48 -4.84
N ALA A 24 11.34 -4.39 -4.99
CA ALA A 24 9.91 -4.11 -4.85
C ALA A 24 9.56 -3.52 -3.47
N TYR A 25 10.16 -4.04 -2.41
CA TYR A 25 9.95 -3.52 -1.05
C TYR A 25 10.49 -2.11 -0.89
N LEU A 26 11.72 -1.83 -1.32
CA LEU A 26 12.34 -0.51 -1.24
C LEU A 26 11.58 0.49 -2.12
N LEU A 27 11.10 0.08 -3.30
CA LEU A 27 10.23 0.88 -4.14
C LEU A 27 8.91 1.19 -3.43
N LYS A 28 8.25 0.20 -2.81
CA LYS A 28 7.02 0.45 -2.03
C LYS A 28 7.27 1.42 -0.87
N LYS A 29 8.39 1.28 -0.17
CA LYS A 29 8.77 2.16 0.95
C LYS A 29 9.09 3.59 0.48
N GLY A 30 9.77 3.74 -0.65
CA GLY A 30 10.13 5.04 -1.23
C GLY A 30 8.95 5.76 -1.88
N CYS A 31 7.95 5.03 -2.38
CA CYS A 31 6.77 5.60 -3.03
C CYS A 31 5.87 6.38 -2.06
N GLY A 32 5.80 5.98 -0.79
CA GLY A 32 4.93 6.61 0.22
C GLY A 32 3.42 6.39 0.00
N TYR A 33 3.03 5.67 -1.05
CA TYR A 33 1.64 5.31 -1.36
C TYR A 33 1.43 3.81 -1.32
N GLU A 34 0.22 3.40 -0.95
CA GLU A 34 -0.22 2.01 -0.98
C GLU A 34 -1.34 1.79 -2.00
N ILE A 35 -1.34 0.62 -2.64
CA ILE A 35 -2.46 0.20 -3.51
C ILE A 35 -3.73 0.11 -2.65
N GLY A 36 -4.80 0.76 -3.12
CA GLY A 36 -6.06 0.88 -2.38
C GLY A 36 -6.14 2.11 -1.46
N GLN A 37 -5.06 2.88 -1.32
CA GLN A 37 -5.08 4.11 -0.54
C GLN A 37 -5.92 5.20 -1.22
N ILE A 38 -6.78 5.86 -0.44
CA ILE A 38 -7.49 7.07 -0.85
C ILE A 38 -6.53 8.25 -0.70
N VAL A 39 -6.28 8.97 -1.79
CA VAL A 39 -5.33 10.11 -1.83
C VAL A 39 -6.07 11.45 -1.88
N GLN A 40 -7.26 11.47 -2.48
CA GLN A 40 -8.09 12.66 -2.53
C GLN A 40 -9.55 12.30 -2.27
N GLU A 41 -10.26 13.20 -1.62
CA GLU A 41 -11.68 13.07 -1.37
C GLU A 41 -12.42 14.36 -1.71
N LYS A 42 -13.55 14.22 -2.39
CA LYS A 42 -14.48 15.30 -2.68
C LYS A 42 -15.88 14.85 -2.29
N ARG A 43 -16.52 15.59 -1.39
CA ARG A 43 -17.89 15.32 -0.98
C ARG A 43 -18.84 15.60 -2.15
N LEU A 44 -19.75 14.66 -2.41
CA LEU A 44 -20.87 14.83 -3.32
C LEU A 44 -22.16 14.96 -2.48
N GLU A 45 -23.25 15.34 -3.15
CA GLU A 45 -24.57 15.39 -2.51
C GLU A 45 -25.08 13.99 -2.13
N ARG A 46 -26.04 13.95 -1.19
CA ARG A 46 -26.74 12.73 -0.73
C ARG A 46 -25.83 11.64 -0.14
N GLY A 47 -24.83 12.02 0.65
CA GLY A 47 -24.00 11.06 1.40
C GLY A 47 -23.03 10.23 0.55
N LYS A 48 -22.78 10.67 -0.70
CA LYS A 48 -21.79 10.08 -1.61
C LYS A 48 -20.48 10.86 -1.56
N TRP A 49 -19.38 10.18 -1.80
CA TRP A 49 -18.04 10.75 -1.85
C TRP A 49 -17.36 10.31 -3.14
N ARG A 50 -16.78 11.25 -3.87
CA ARG A 50 -15.84 10.94 -4.95
C ARG A 50 -14.46 10.84 -4.32
N VAL A 51 -13.85 9.67 -4.40
CA VAL A 51 -12.51 9.41 -3.88
C VAL A 51 -11.58 9.03 -5.01
N LYS A 52 -10.34 9.51 -4.94
CA LYS A 52 -9.26 9.08 -5.83
C LYS A 52 -8.46 8.00 -5.12
N VAL A 53 -8.43 6.80 -5.69
CA VAL A 53 -7.81 5.61 -5.10
C VAL A 53 -6.62 5.18 -5.94
N ILE A 54 -5.48 4.89 -5.30
CA ILE A 54 -4.33 4.31 -6.00
C ILE A 54 -4.67 2.89 -6.44
N THR A 55 -4.62 2.63 -7.74
CA THR A 55 -4.89 1.30 -8.32
C THR A 55 -3.61 0.55 -8.65
N GLY A 56 -2.50 1.27 -8.85
CA GLY A 56 -1.23 0.66 -9.25
C GLY A 56 -0.06 1.59 -8.97
N ILE A 57 1.11 0.98 -8.79
CA ILE A 57 2.38 1.66 -8.58
C ILE A 57 3.37 0.99 -9.53
N PHE A 58 4.10 1.79 -10.30
CA PHE A 58 5.05 1.30 -11.29
C PHE A 58 6.27 2.22 -11.35
N TYR A 59 7.40 1.65 -11.74
CA TYR A 59 8.63 2.40 -11.94
C TYR A 59 8.68 2.90 -13.39
N ASN A 60 8.85 4.20 -13.58
CA ASN A 60 9.07 4.78 -14.90
C ASN A 60 10.57 4.91 -15.14
N PHE A 61 11.12 4.04 -15.99
CA PHE A 61 12.55 4.06 -16.32
C PHE A 61 12.99 5.32 -17.08
N ASN A 62 12.08 6.01 -17.77
CA ASN A 62 12.43 7.22 -18.51
C ASN A 62 12.66 8.41 -17.57
N THR A 63 11.87 8.51 -16.50
CA THR A 63 12.00 9.59 -15.50
C THR A 63 12.79 9.16 -14.26
N ASN A 64 13.18 7.88 -14.16
CA ASN A 64 13.77 7.25 -12.99
C ASN A 64 12.96 7.44 -11.69
N GLU A 65 11.65 7.64 -11.82
CA GLU A 65 10.74 7.92 -10.70
C GLU A 65 9.67 6.84 -10.55
N ILE A 66 9.23 6.65 -9.31
CA ILE A 66 8.07 5.80 -9.01
C ILE A 66 6.81 6.61 -9.27
N ASN A 67 6.01 6.13 -10.22
CA ASN A 67 4.72 6.71 -10.56
C ASN A 67 3.58 5.83 -10.04
N HIS A 68 2.40 6.43 -9.93
CA HIS A 68 1.20 5.73 -9.49
C HIS A 68 0.04 6.01 -10.44
N THR A 69 -0.77 4.99 -10.69
CA THR A 69 -2.08 5.16 -11.33
C THR A 69 -3.13 5.33 -10.25
N ALA A 70 -4.03 6.28 -10.45
CA ALA A 70 -5.12 6.52 -9.53
C ALA A 70 -6.45 6.67 -10.29
N GLU A 71 -7.48 6.04 -9.77
CA GLU A 71 -8.81 5.99 -10.36
C GLU A 71 -9.81 6.74 -9.47
N ASN A 72 -10.75 7.44 -10.10
CA ASN A 72 -11.85 8.09 -9.38
C ASN A 72 -12.97 7.07 -9.15
N ARG A 73 -13.31 6.84 -7.88
CA ARG A 73 -14.43 5.98 -7.47
C ARG A 73 -15.43 6.78 -6.67
N VAL A 74 -16.71 6.42 -6.80
CA VAL A 74 -17.77 6.99 -5.97
C VAL A 74 -18.10 5.97 -4.88
N ILE A 75 -17.92 6.36 -3.63
CA ILE A 75 -18.19 5.53 -2.46
C ILE A 75 -19.29 6.15 -1.61
N THR A 76 -20.07 5.32 -0.91
CA THR A 76 -21.02 5.79 0.09
C THR A 76 -20.32 6.10 1.42
N THR A 77 -20.99 6.84 2.30
CA THR A 77 -20.47 7.17 3.62
C THR A 77 -20.21 5.93 4.48
N GLU A 78 -21.01 4.85 4.36
CA GLU A 78 -20.74 3.60 5.09
C GLU A 78 -19.46 2.91 4.58
N ALA A 79 -19.27 2.88 3.25
CA ALA A 79 -18.09 2.30 2.64
C ALA A 79 -16.80 3.05 3.07
N LYS A 80 -16.87 4.38 3.19
CA LYS A 80 -15.77 5.21 3.70
C LYS A 80 -15.36 4.79 5.12
N LYS A 81 -16.33 4.67 6.05
CA LYS A 81 -16.06 4.29 7.44
C LYS A 81 -15.35 2.94 7.54
N ARG A 82 -15.79 1.93 6.76
CA ARG A 82 -15.15 0.60 6.77
C ARG A 82 -13.68 0.64 6.35
N ILE A 83 -13.37 1.37 5.27
CA ILE A 83 -12.00 1.48 4.75
C ILE A 83 -11.09 2.18 5.77
N THR A 84 -11.57 3.25 6.41
CA THR A 84 -10.81 3.95 7.45
C THR A 84 -10.60 3.07 8.69
N SER A 85 -11.64 2.35 9.15
CA SER A 85 -11.55 1.46 10.32
C SER A 85 -10.58 0.30 10.10
N GLN A 86 -10.54 -0.27 8.89
CA GLN A 86 -9.58 -1.34 8.55
C GLN A 86 -8.14 -0.84 8.62
N LYS A 87 -7.86 0.38 8.14
CA LYS A 87 -6.53 0.96 8.17
C LYS A 87 -6.03 1.19 9.60
N VAL A 88 -6.88 1.76 10.46
CA VAL A 88 -6.57 1.99 11.88
C VAL A 88 -6.34 0.66 12.63
N LEU A 89 -7.04 -0.40 12.26
CA LEU A 89 -6.86 -1.72 12.86
C LEU A 89 -5.51 -2.35 12.47
N GLU A 90 -5.11 -2.22 11.20
CA GLU A 90 -3.80 -2.68 10.71
C GLU A 90 -2.64 -1.94 11.38
N GLU A 91 -2.74 -0.60 11.50
CA GLU A 91 -1.74 0.23 12.18
C GLU A 91 -1.61 -0.15 13.68
N LYS A 92 -2.73 -0.33 14.39
CA LYS A 92 -2.72 -0.78 15.79
C LYS A 92 -2.15 -2.18 15.97
N LYS A 93 -2.39 -3.11 15.04
CA LYS A 93 -1.78 -4.45 15.06
C LYS A 93 -0.27 -4.36 14.90
N LEU A 94 0.21 -3.52 13.98
CA LEU A 94 1.63 -3.29 13.78
C LEU A 94 2.28 -2.70 15.04
N GLU A 95 1.71 -1.64 15.62
CA GLU A 95 2.23 -1.03 16.86
C GLU A 95 2.29 -2.02 18.03
N LYS A 96 1.22 -2.81 18.24
CA LYS A 96 1.20 -3.84 19.29
C LYS A 96 2.32 -4.86 19.10
N TYR A 97 2.61 -5.23 17.86
CA TYR A 97 3.67 -6.19 17.52
C TYR A 97 5.08 -5.64 17.75
N PHE A 98 5.29 -4.32 17.58
CA PHE A 98 6.56 -3.66 17.89
C PHE A 98 6.75 -3.39 19.37
N ARG A 99 5.67 -3.24 20.16
CA ARG A 99 5.73 -3.07 21.63
C ARG A 99 5.99 -4.35 22.43
N THR A 100 5.74 -5.52 21.83
CA THR A 100 5.88 -6.83 22.49
C THR A 100 7.21 -7.54 22.17
N LYS A 101 8.14 -6.85 21.50
CA LYS A 101 9.50 -7.29 21.22
C LYS A 101 10.50 -6.30 21.79
#